data_AF-A0A4Y2U775-F1
#
_entry.id   AF-A0A4Y2U775-F1
#
_cell.length_a   1.000
_cell.length_b   1.000
_cell.length_c   1.000
_cell.angle_alpha   90.00
_cell.angle_beta   90.00
_cell.angle_gamma   90.00
#
_symmetry.space_group_name_H-M   'P 1'
#
loop_
_entity.id
_entity.type
_entity.pdbx_description
1 polymer ?
#
loop_
_entity_poly.entity_id
_entity_poly.type
_entity_poly.pdbx_seq_one_letter_code
_entity_poly.pdbx_strand_id
1 'polypeptide(L)'
;MECPLNWWGNVEKCQDLQRDVDNDEEIRGLEEEILELQEYNAKVESEMIKLRTDISQMEQLVRITERDNQSLMQKNHNLTEHYETVRNNFISLMDHVKLPNFDERITRDNFDACLKQIETLCEESFHVENRAALSVIKQALRDFNFPTNATNGWLRS
;
A
#
# COMPACT_ATOMS: atom_id res chain seq x y z
N MET A 1 -24.89 -51.80 -84.32
CA MET A 1 -25.61 -51.09 -83.24
C MET A 1 -24.92 -51.48 -81.95
N GLU A 2 -23.94 -50.71 -81.50
CA GLU A 2 -23.27 -50.96 -80.22
C GLU A 2 -24.22 -50.54 -79.08
N CYS A 3 -24.35 -51.41 -78.08
CA CYS A 3 -25.22 -51.17 -76.92
C CYS A 3 -24.74 -49.96 -76.08
N PRO A 4 -25.65 -49.21 -75.43
CA PRO A 4 -25.37 -47.98 -74.69
C PRO A 4 -24.77 -48.23 -73.27
N LEU A 5 -24.02 -49.31 -73.10
CA LEU A 5 -23.46 -49.73 -71.80
C LEU A 5 -22.31 -48.84 -71.32
N ASN A 6 -21.63 -48.12 -72.21
CA ASN A 6 -20.57 -47.17 -71.86
C ASN A 6 -21.09 -45.83 -71.32
N TRP A 7 -22.36 -45.51 -71.54
CA TRP A 7 -22.94 -44.22 -71.15
C TRP A 7 -23.26 -44.19 -69.66
N TRP A 8 -23.84 -45.26 -69.12
CA TRP A 8 -24.13 -45.39 -67.68
C TRP A 8 -22.88 -45.40 -66.80
N GLY A 9 -21.83 -46.13 -67.20
CA GLY A 9 -20.56 -46.14 -66.47
C GLY A 9 -19.85 -44.78 -66.46
N ASN A 10 -20.05 -43.96 -67.50
CA ASN A 10 -19.54 -42.59 -67.53
C ASN A 10 -20.33 -41.66 -66.60
N VAL A 11 -21.65 -41.87 -66.45
CA VAL A 11 -22.48 -41.07 -65.53
C VAL A 11 -22.13 -41.34 -64.07
N GLU A 12 -21.95 -42.61 -63.68
CA GLU A 12 -21.56 -42.99 -62.32
C GLU A 12 -20.17 -42.44 -61.97
N LYS A 13 -19.20 -42.55 -62.89
CA LYS A 13 -17.87 -41.97 -62.74
C LYS A 13 -17.88 -40.44 -62.59
N CYS A 14 -18.76 -39.74 -63.32
CA CYS A 14 -18.93 -38.29 -63.15
C CYS A 14 -19.58 -37.93 -61.80
N GLN A 15 -20.49 -38.75 -61.28
CA GLN A 15 -21.10 -38.54 -59.96
C GLN A 15 -20.09 -38.76 -58.83
N ASP A 16 -19.22 -39.76 -58.94
CA ASP A 16 -18.16 -39.99 -57.96
C ASP A 16 -17.11 -38.86 -57.98
N LEU A 17 -16.70 -38.40 -59.17
CA LEU A 17 -15.82 -37.24 -59.30
C LEU A 17 -16.44 -35.97 -58.71
N GLN A 18 -17.75 -35.75 -58.89
CA GLN A 18 -18.45 -34.61 -58.29
C GLN A 18 -18.48 -34.72 -56.76
N ARG A 19 -18.75 -35.92 -56.23
CA ARG A 19 -18.76 -36.17 -54.79
C ARG A 19 -17.37 -35.99 -54.16
N ASP A 20 -16.32 -36.41 -54.85
CA ASP A 20 -14.93 -36.20 -54.42
C ASP A 20 -14.57 -34.70 -54.39
N VAL A 21 -15.01 -33.93 -55.40
CA VAL A 21 -14.80 -32.47 -55.46
C VAL A 21 -15.56 -31.74 -54.35
N ASP A 22 -16.81 -32.12 -54.09
CA ASP A 22 -17.63 -31.53 -53.02
C ASP A 22 -17.01 -31.82 -51.64
N ASN A 23 -16.48 -33.04 -51.43
CA ASN A 23 -15.74 -33.41 -50.21
C ASN A 23 -14.43 -32.60 -50.06
N ASP A 24 -13.67 -32.39 -51.14
CA ASP A 24 -12.44 -31.59 -51.11
C ASP A 24 -12.72 -30.10 -50.78
N GLU A 25 -13.88 -29.58 -51.15
CA GLU A 25 -14.33 -28.23 -50.77
C GLU A 25 -14.73 -28.15 -49.30
N GLU A 26 -15.45 -29.15 -48.77
CA GLU A 26 -15.78 -29.25 -47.35
C GLU A 26 -14.51 -29.39 -46.48
N ILE A 27 -13.56 -30.22 -46.89
CA ILE A 27 -12.27 -30.40 -46.20
C ILE A 27 -11.50 -29.07 -46.14
N ARG A 28 -11.41 -28.33 -47.26
CA ARG A 28 -10.76 -27.02 -47.29
C ARG A 28 -11.43 -26.00 -46.38
N GLY A 29 -12.76 -26.01 -46.31
CA GLY A 29 -13.51 -25.13 -45.40
C GLY A 29 -13.21 -25.43 -43.92
N LEU A 30 -13.15 -26.71 -43.55
CA LEU A 30 -12.77 -27.12 -42.19
C LEU A 30 -11.31 -26.78 -41.87
N GLU A 31 -10.39 -26.89 -42.83
CA GLU A 31 -9.00 -26.48 -42.66
C GLU A 31 -8.89 -24.97 -42.38
N GLU A 32 -9.66 -24.15 -43.09
CA GLU A 32 -9.71 -22.69 -42.86
C GLU A 32 -10.27 -22.37 -41.47
N GLU A 33 -11.37 -23.01 -41.05
CA GLU A 33 -11.94 -22.84 -39.70
C GLU A 33 -10.94 -23.26 -38.60
N ILE A 34 -10.22 -24.37 -38.80
CA ILE A 34 -9.17 -24.82 -37.87
C ILE A 34 -8.07 -23.75 -37.75
N LEU A 35 -7.64 -23.14 -38.86
CA LEU A 35 -6.62 -22.10 -38.86
C LEU A 35 -7.10 -20.84 -38.11
N GLU A 36 -8.33 -20.39 -38.36
CA GLU A 36 -8.92 -19.25 -37.66
C GLU A 36 -9.03 -19.51 -36.15
N LEU A 37 -9.48 -20.70 -35.76
CA LEU A 37 -9.57 -21.11 -34.35
C LEU A 37 -8.19 -21.18 -33.70
N GLN A 38 -7.17 -21.65 -34.42
CA GLN A 38 -5.79 -21.68 -33.92
C GLN A 38 -5.23 -20.28 -33.71
N GLU A 39 -5.47 -19.34 -34.64
CA GLU A 39 -5.06 -17.94 -34.49
C GLU A 39 -5.76 -17.29 -33.29
N TYR A 40 -7.07 -17.51 -33.15
CA TYR A 40 -7.84 -16.99 -32.03
C TYR A 40 -7.35 -17.57 -30.68
N ASN A 41 -7.12 -18.88 -30.62
CA ASN A 41 -6.57 -19.53 -29.42
C ASN A 41 -5.20 -18.96 -29.05
N ALA A 42 -4.29 -18.81 -30.02
CA ALA A 42 -2.96 -18.23 -29.79
C ALA A 42 -3.05 -16.80 -29.24
N LYS A 43 -4.02 -16.01 -29.72
CA LYS A 43 -4.28 -14.66 -29.20
C LYS A 43 -4.76 -14.69 -27.75
N VAL A 44 -5.75 -15.53 -27.44
CA VAL A 44 -6.29 -15.65 -26.08
C VAL A 44 -5.23 -16.16 -25.10
N GLU A 45 -4.41 -17.15 -25.51
CA GLU A 45 -3.29 -17.64 -24.72
C GLU A 45 -2.27 -16.52 -24.40
N SER A 46 -1.95 -15.70 -25.40
CA SER A 46 -1.07 -14.54 -25.21
C SER A 46 -1.64 -13.52 -24.21
N GLU A 47 -2.93 -13.22 -24.30
CA GLU A 47 -3.63 -12.34 -23.36
C GLU A 47 -3.66 -12.94 -21.94
N MET A 48 -3.89 -14.26 -21.83
CA MET A 48 -3.87 -14.97 -20.55
C MET A 48 -2.49 -14.90 -19.89
N ILE A 49 -1.41 -15.06 -20.66
CA ILE A 49 -0.03 -14.94 -20.15
C ILE A 49 0.23 -13.51 -19.62
N LYS A 50 -0.24 -12.48 -20.32
CA LYS A 50 -0.12 -11.09 -19.85
C LYS A 50 -0.87 -10.89 -18.54
N LEU A 51 -2.13 -11.31 -18.47
CA LEU A 51 -2.93 -11.22 -17.24
C LEU A 51 -2.27 -11.93 -16.06
N ARG A 52 -1.72 -13.15 -16.27
CA ARG A 52 -1.00 -13.88 -15.22
C ARG A 52 0.25 -13.13 -14.75
N THR A 53 0.96 -12.48 -15.67
CA THR A 53 2.14 -11.67 -15.36
C THR A 53 1.73 -10.44 -14.55
N ASP A 54 0.68 -9.74 -14.96
CA ASP A 54 0.15 -8.56 -14.26
C ASP A 54 -0.33 -8.93 -12.85
N ILE A 55 -1.06 -10.04 -12.70
CA ILE A 55 -1.46 -10.57 -11.38
C ILE A 55 -0.24 -10.81 -10.49
N SER A 56 0.79 -11.48 -11.01
CA SER A 56 2.01 -11.78 -10.25
C SER A 56 2.74 -10.51 -9.80
N GLN A 57 2.77 -9.49 -10.66
CA GLN A 57 3.34 -8.18 -10.33
C GLN A 57 2.52 -7.47 -9.26
N MET A 58 1.19 -7.44 -9.40
CA MET A 58 0.29 -6.85 -8.41
C MET A 58 0.44 -7.51 -7.04
N GLU A 59 0.52 -8.84 -6.99
CA GLU A 59 0.77 -9.57 -5.74
C GLU A 59 2.11 -9.19 -5.11
N GLN A 60 3.17 -9.00 -5.92
CA GLN A 60 4.45 -8.54 -5.40
C GLN A 60 4.37 -7.13 -4.84
N LEU A 61 3.66 -6.22 -5.53
CA LEU A 61 3.46 -4.85 -5.06
C LEU A 61 2.70 -4.84 -3.72
N VAL A 62 1.65 -5.63 -3.59
CA VAL A 62 0.90 -5.78 -2.32
C VAL A 62 1.84 -6.22 -1.19
N ARG A 63 2.66 -7.25 -1.40
CA ARG A 63 3.63 -7.73 -0.39
C ARG A 63 4.65 -6.66 0.01
N ILE A 64 5.06 -5.80 -0.92
CA ILE A 64 5.97 -4.68 -0.62
C ILE A 64 5.25 -3.62 0.22
N THR A 65 4.06 -3.21 -0.22
CA THR A 65 3.25 -2.21 0.50
C THR A 65 2.89 -2.66 1.91
N GLU A 66 2.58 -3.95 2.12
CA GLU A 66 2.33 -4.50 3.46
C GLU A 66 3.56 -4.38 4.37
N ARG A 67 4.76 -4.69 3.85
CA ARG A 67 6.02 -4.54 4.59
C ARG A 67 6.29 -3.08 4.94
N ASP A 68 6.10 -2.18 4.00
CA ASP A 68 6.30 -0.74 4.22
C ASP A 68 5.32 -0.20 5.26
N ASN A 69 4.06 -0.67 5.21
CA ASN A 69 3.05 -0.30 6.20
C ASN A 69 3.40 -0.81 7.60
N GLN A 70 3.90 -2.06 7.72
CA GLN A 70 4.40 -2.58 9.01
C GLN A 70 5.57 -1.75 9.55
N SER A 71 6.51 -1.35 8.69
CA SER A 71 7.62 -0.47 9.05
C SER A 71 7.13 0.90 9.53
N LEU A 72 6.13 1.48 8.86
CA LEU A 72 5.50 2.73 9.28
C LEU A 72 4.78 2.60 10.62
N MET A 73 4.04 1.50 10.83
CA MET A 73 3.38 1.23 12.12
C MET A 73 4.40 1.12 13.25
N GLN A 74 5.52 0.43 13.03
CA GLN A 74 6.60 0.33 14.03
C GLN A 74 7.21 1.71 14.34
N LYS A 75 7.47 2.53 13.31
CA LYS A 75 7.96 3.91 13.51
C LYS A 75 6.97 4.76 14.31
N ASN A 76 5.68 4.65 14.01
CA ASN A 76 4.63 5.39 14.71
C ASN A 76 4.53 4.95 16.19
N HIS A 77 4.60 3.64 16.44
CA HIS A 77 4.63 3.10 17.79
C HIS A 77 5.82 3.65 18.59
N ASN A 78 7.03 3.60 18.03
CA ASN A 78 8.24 4.13 18.67
C ASN A 78 8.12 5.65 18.95
N LEU A 79 7.53 6.43 18.04
CA LEU A 79 7.28 7.85 18.25
C LEU A 79 6.30 8.09 19.40
N THR A 80 5.25 7.27 19.49
CA THR A 80 4.28 7.34 20.57
C THR A 80 4.95 7.04 21.90
N GLU A 81 5.73 5.96 22.00
CA GLU A 81 6.50 5.63 23.22
C GLU A 81 7.49 6.72 23.62
N HIS A 82 8.13 7.35 22.63
CA HIS A 82 9.03 8.48 22.87
C HIS A 82 8.28 9.68 23.44
N TYR A 83 7.16 10.07 22.83
CA TYR A 83 6.30 11.15 23.32
C TYR A 83 5.82 10.88 24.75
N GLU A 84 5.38 9.65 25.02
CA GLU A 84 4.96 9.20 26.34
C GLU A 84 6.09 9.33 27.38
N THR A 85 7.31 8.92 27.02
CA THR A 85 8.49 9.04 27.88
C THR A 85 8.84 10.50 28.17
N VAL A 86 8.86 11.34 27.14
CA VAL A 86 9.13 12.78 27.26
C VAL A 86 8.09 13.45 28.17
N ARG A 87 6.80 13.15 27.95
CA ARG A 87 5.71 13.67 28.79
C ARG A 87 5.84 13.21 30.24
N ASN A 88 6.07 11.92 30.48
CA ASN A 88 6.18 11.40 31.84
C ASN A 88 7.39 11.99 32.58
N ASN A 89 8.53 12.15 31.90
CA ASN A 89 9.70 12.84 32.47
C ASN A 89 9.37 14.29 32.84
N PHE A 90 8.65 15.01 31.98
CA PHE A 90 8.23 16.38 32.28
C PHE A 90 7.32 16.43 33.50
N ILE A 91 6.30 15.57 33.56
CA ILE A 91 5.39 15.48 34.71
C ILE A 91 6.18 15.22 35.99
N SER A 92 7.14 14.29 35.95
CA SER A 92 7.97 13.96 37.12
C SER A 92 8.84 15.12 37.57
N LEU A 93 9.45 15.88 36.65
CA LEU A 93 10.27 17.04 36.98
C LEU A 93 9.43 18.20 37.54
N MET A 94 8.18 18.29 37.11
CA MET A 94 7.25 19.34 37.52
C MET A 94 6.40 18.98 38.74
N ASP A 95 6.50 17.76 39.29
CA ASP A 95 5.67 17.28 40.41
C ASP A 95 5.77 18.13 41.69
N HIS A 96 6.87 18.87 41.84
CA HIS A 96 7.13 19.75 42.98
C HIS A 96 7.04 21.24 42.64
N VAL A 97 6.72 21.59 41.39
CA VAL A 97 6.62 22.96 40.93
C VAL A 97 5.18 23.45 41.09
N LYS A 98 5.01 24.57 41.82
CA LYS A 98 3.70 25.23 41.96
C LYS A 98 3.56 26.30 40.90
N LEU A 99 2.56 26.14 40.04
CA LEU A 99 2.23 27.10 38.98
C LEU A 99 1.17 28.09 39.49
N PRO A 100 1.36 29.40 39.28
CA PRO A 100 0.32 30.39 39.57
C PRO A 100 -0.97 30.05 38.81
N ASN A 101 -2.12 30.14 39.49
CA ASN A 101 -3.45 29.84 38.95
C ASN A 101 -3.63 28.40 38.41
N PHE A 102 -2.77 27.47 38.80
CA PHE A 102 -2.85 26.05 38.47
C PHE A 102 -2.54 25.22 39.72
N ASP A 103 -3.59 25.00 40.52
CA ASP A 103 -3.50 24.36 41.84
C ASP A 103 -3.58 22.82 41.77
N GLU A 104 -3.86 22.27 40.59
CA GLU A 104 -3.94 20.82 40.38
C GLU A 104 -2.56 20.20 40.18
N ARG A 105 -2.40 18.95 40.63
CA ARG A 105 -1.22 18.15 40.29
C ARG A 105 -1.20 17.91 38.78
N ILE A 106 -0.03 18.04 38.16
CA ILE A 106 0.14 17.75 36.74
C ILE A 106 0.01 16.24 36.55
N THR A 107 -0.90 15.86 35.66
CA THR A 107 -1.20 14.49 35.28
C THR A 107 -1.24 14.39 33.75
N ARG A 108 -1.47 13.18 33.25
CA ARG A 108 -1.63 12.94 31.81
C ARG A 108 -2.79 13.74 31.21
N ASP A 109 -3.90 13.83 31.93
CA ASP A 109 -5.17 14.35 31.41
C ASP A 109 -5.19 15.89 31.37
N ASN A 110 -4.42 16.55 32.24
CA ASN A 110 -4.31 18.02 32.29
C ASN A 110 -2.96 18.54 31.77
N PHE A 111 -2.14 17.69 31.15
CA PHE A 111 -0.80 18.05 30.66
C PHE A 111 -0.84 19.23 29.68
N ASP A 112 -1.76 19.22 28.72
CA ASP A 112 -1.87 20.29 27.73
C ASP A 112 -2.33 21.61 28.34
N ALA A 113 -3.20 21.56 29.36
CA ALA A 113 -3.61 22.74 30.10
C ALA A 113 -2.44 23.32 30.91
N CYS A 114 -1.61 22.45 31.51
CA CYS A 114 -0.37 22.85 32.17
C CYS A 114 0.61 23.52 31.19
N LEU A 115 0.81 22.96 29.99
CA LEU A 115 1.69 23.56 28.98
C LEU A 115 1.21 24.96 28.57
N LYS A 116 -0.09 25.12 28.33
CA LYS A 116 -0.69 26.43 28.03
C LYS A 116 -0.49 27.42 29.17
N GLN A 117 -0.63 26.99 30.42
CA GLN A 117 -0.39 27.86 31.57
C GLN A 117 1.06 28.31 31.64
N ILE A 118 2.02 27.41 31.38
CA ILE A 118 3.45 27.75 31.33
C ILE A 118 3.73 28.70 30.17
N GLU A 119 3.09 28.51 29.02
CA GLU A 119 3.17 29.42 27.86
C GLU A 119 2.69 30.83 28.25
N THR A 120 1.51 30.97 28.84
CA THR A 120 0.99 32.26 29.34
C THR A 120 1.93 32.91 30.35
N LEU A 121 2.46 32.14 31.31
CA LEU A 121 3.45 32.66 32.28
C LEU A 121 4.72 33.17 31.59
N CYS A 122 5.15 32.54 30.51
CA CYS A 122 6.30 32.99 29.72
C CYS A 122 6.00 34.28 28.95
N GLU A 123 4.81 34.41 28.37
CA GLU A 123 4.34 35.63 27.70
C GLU A 123 4.26 36.81 28.68
N GLU A 124 3.79 36.54 29.91
CA GLU A 124 3.68 37.51 31.01
C GLU A 124 4.97 37.62 31.86
N SER A 125 6.12 37.19 31.33
CA SER A 125 7.39 37.10 32.08
C SER A 125 7.92 38.43 32.62
N PHE A 126 7.38 39.56 32.16
CA PHE A 126 7.72 40.89 32.66
C PHE A 126 7.09 41.20 34.03
N HIS A 127 6.00 40.53 34.40
CA HIS A 127 5.36 40.67 35.71
C HIS A 127 6.25 40.10 36.83
N VAL A 128 6.46 40.89 37.89
CA VAL A 128 7.37 40.52 38.99
C VAL A 128 6.88 39.28 39.75
N GLU A 129 5.56 39.13 39.91
CA GLU A 129 4.94 37.95 40.52
C GLU A 129 5.25 36.63 39.79
N ASN A 130 5.37 36.67 38.45
CA ASN A 130 5.65 35.49 37.63
C ASN A 130 7.14 35.09 37.63
N ARG A 131 8.05 35.99 38.00
CA ARG A 131 9.50 35.74 37.95
C ARG A 131 9.95 34.58 38.85
N ALA A 132 9.36 34.45 40.04
CA ALA A 132 9.73 33.39 40.97
C ALA A 132 9.34 32.00 40.43
N ALA A 133 8.10 31.86 39.93
CA ALA A 133 7.63 30.62 39.33
C ALA A 133 8.46 30.24 38.08
N LEU A 134 8.69 31.18 37.17
CA LEU A 134 9.51 30.95 35.98
C LEU A 134 10.96 30.55 36.32
N SER A 135 11.53 31.07 37.41
CA SER A 135 12.86 30.65 37.87
C SER A 135 12.87 29.19 38.33
N VAL A 136 11.86 28.77 39.09
CA VAL A 136 11.71 27.38 39.55
C VAL A 136 11.48 26.43 38.38
N ILE A 137 10.61 26.79 37.44
CA ILE A 137 10.36 26.00 36.21
C ILE A 137 11.65 25.86 35.41
N LYS A 138 12.39 26.95 35.18
CA LYS A 138 13.67 26.91 34.47
C LYS A 138 14.67 26.00 35.17
N GLN A 139 14.74 26.03 36.51
CA GLN A 139 15.64 25.18 37.26
C GLN A 139 15.23 23.70 37.20
N ALA A 140 13.93 23.39 37.32
CA ALA A 140 13.42 22.02 37.19
C ALA A 140 13.69 21.45 35.78
N LEU A 141 13.60 22.28 34.74
CA LEU A 141 13.86 21.87 33.36
C LEU A 141 15.35 21.82 33.00
N ARG A 142 16.28 22.28 33.84
CA ARG A 142 17.73 22.12 33.56
C ARG A 142 18.16 20.66 33.51
N ASP A 143 17.52 19.81 34.29
CA ASP A 143 17.79 18.38 34.37
C ASP A 143 16.94 17.59 33.34
N PHE A 144 16.18 18.30 32.50
CA PHE A 144 15.38 17.68 31.45
C PHE A 144 16.30 17.13 30.36
N ASN A 145 16.57 15.83 30.45
CA ASN A 145 17.34 15.13 29.43
C ASN A 145 16.39 14.57 28.38
N PHE A 146 16.54 15.01 27.14
CA PHE A 146 15.91 14.30 26.02
C PHE A 146 16.43 12.87 26.02
N PRO A 147 15.58 11.83 25.89
CA PRO A 147 16.05 10.47 25.67
C PRO A 147 16.89 10.44 24.39
N THR A 148 18.20 10.63 24.53
CA THR A 148 19.17 10.54 23.44
C THR A 148 19.62 9.10 23.38
N ASN A 149 18.83 8.24 22.73
CA ASN A 149 19.33 6.96 22.24
C ASN A 149 18.50 6.42 21.07
N ALA A 150 19.20 6.31 19.93
CA ALA A 150 18.90 5.53 18.72
C ALA A 150 17.66 5.91 17.89
N THR A 151 17.87 6.70 16.82
CA THR A 151 17.64 6.24 15.44
C THR A 151 18.14 7.31 14.46
N ASN A 152 19.37 7.15 13.99
CA ASN A 152 19.94 7.86 12.84
C ASN A 152 19.27 7.46 11.50
N GLY A 153 17.95 7.24 11.48
CA GLY A 153 17.19 6.76 10.32
C GLY A 153 16.25 7.78 9.69
N TRP A 154 16.06 8.95 10.31
CA TRP A 154 15.08 9.95 9.88
C TRP A 154 15.56 10.85 8.74
N LEU A 155 16.85 10.80 8.36
CA LEU A 155 17.47 11.74 7.42
C LEU A 155 18.04 11.12 6.14
N ARG A 156 17.48 9.99 5.67
CA ARG A 156 17.74 9.50 4.31
C ARG A 156 16.44 9.14 3.61
N SER A 157 15.93 10.11 2.84
CA SER A 157 15.30 9.92 1.53
C SER A 157 15.38 11.26 0.79
#